data_AF-A0A4Y8XWC4-F1
#
_entry.id   AF-A0A4Y8XWC4-F1
#
_cell.length_a   1.000
_cell.length_b   1.000
_cell.length_c   1.000
_cell.angle_alpha   90.00
_cell.angle_beta   90.00
_cell.angle_gamma   90.00
#
_symmetry.space_group_name_H-M   'P 1'
#
loop_
_entity.id
_entity.type
_entity.pdbx_description
1 polymer ?
#
loop_
_entity_poly.entity_id
_entity_poly.type
_entity_poly.pdbx_seq_one_letter_code
_entity_poly.pdbx_strand_id
1 'polypeptide(L)'
;MAAENSAAPLRLYFVDDGGNARTTVFFASLGFDLAHTNVANQRWRDFRAELDADARLAIPADSSLHSVKLAGVRGRHVHRSRSTDRVTHRQHCQEVILRGLRTIAATPGARVRAVYRETDDYGRDRPALYAALLHQLNIELRASGTHGVVIVDGDGTEGALRRAHRALPDEGRHIIGDPLFRPARDLDLLQAADMLAYSAYQSIAKHPSREFMWHWFGATFPGAHGPSAL
;
A
#
# COMPACT_ATOMS: atom_id res chain seq x y z
N MET A 1 34.38 23.03 16.39
CA MET A 1 33.02 22.80 15.87
C MET A 1 32.86 21.31 15.67
N ALA A 2 32.20 20.61 16.60
CA ALA A 2 31.85 19.21 16.38
C ALA A 2 30.76 19.20 15.30
N ALA A 3 31.00 18.48 14.20
CA ALA A 3 29.93 18.21 13.25
C ALA A 3 28.82 17.49 14.01
N GLU A 4 27.63 18.08 14.08
CA GLU A 4 26.45 17.37 14.52
C GLU A 4 26.35 16.11 13.65
N ASN A 5 26.48 14.96 14.30
CA ASN A 5 26.39 13.67 13.67
C ASN A 5 24.92 13.47 13.28
N SER A 6 24.48 14.07 12.18
CA SER A 6 23.13 13.86 11.65
C SER A 6 23.02 12.39 11.32
N ALA A 7 22.08 11.70 11.96
CA ALA A 7 21.76 10.32 11.61
C ALA A 7 21.51 10.22 10.09
N ALA A 8 21.97 9.12 9.48
CA ALA A 8 21.74 8.89 8.05
C ALA A 8 20.24 8.95 7.74
N PRO A 9 19.83 9.59 6.64
CA PRO A 9 18.41 9.69 6.30
C PRO A 9 17.81 8.29 6.14
N LEU A 10 16.63 8.09 6.72
CA LEU A 10 15.91 6.83 6.72
C LEU A 10 14.55 7.00 6.07
N ARG A 11 14.13 6.02 5.27
CA ARG A 11 12.82 5.94 4.63
C ARG A 11 12.12 4.65 5.02
N LEU A 12 10.84 4.74 5.33
CA LEU A 12 9.99 3.58 5.58
C LEU A 12 9.16 3.29 4.34
N TYR A 13 9.11 2.03 3.92
CA TYR A 13 8.24 1.55 2.84
C TYR A 13 7.21 0.59 3.41
N PHE A 14 5.94 0.91 3.25
CA PHE A 14 4.80 0.04 3.56
C PHE A 14 4.40 -0.67 2.27
N VAL A 15 4.54 -1.98 2.25
CA VAL A 15 4.34 -2.82 1.06
C VAL A 15 3.16 -3.73 1.31
N ASP A 16 2.23 -3.72 0.36
CA ASP A 16 1.15 -4.70 0.31
C ASP A 16 1.15 -5.37 -1.05
N ASP A 17 0.65 -6.59 -1.07
CA ASP A 17 0.42 -7.33 -2.29
C ASP A 17 -1.05 -7.27 -2.70
N GLY A 18 -1.30 -7.69 -3.92
CA GLY A 18 -2.63 -7.80 -4.43
C GLY A 18 -2.66 -8.75 -5.61
N GLY A 19 -3.76 -8.70 -6.33
CA GLY A 19 -3.90 -9.41 -7.58
C GLY A 19 -4.79 -10.63 -7.51
N ASN A 20 -4.58 -11.50 -8.48
CA ASN A 20 -5.28 -12.77 -8.61
C ASN A 20 -4.20 -13.83 -8.76
N ALA A 21 -4.05 -14.70 -7.77
CA ALA A 21 -3.00 -15.71 -7.73
C ALA A 21 -3.00 -16.67 -8.94
N ARG A 22 -4.01 -16.64 -9.80
CA ARG A 22 -4.08 -17.44 -11.02
C ARG A 22 -3.52 -16.75 -12.27
N THR A 23 -3.38 -15.44 -12.25
CA THR A 23 -3.09 -14.66 -13.48
C THR A 23 -2.12 -13.52 -13.27
N THR A 24 -2.01 -12.99 -12.05
CA THR A 24 -1.27 -11.75 -11.81
C THR A 24 -0.75 -11.69 -10.38
N VAL A 25 0.57 -11.52 -10.23
CA VAL A 25 1.19 -11.05 -9.00
C VAL A 25 1.24 -9.53 -9.03
N PHE A 26 0.93 -8.89 -7.90
CA PHE A 26 0.97 -7.45 -7.77
C PHE A 26 1.63 -7.04 -6.46
N PHE A 27 2.45 -6.00 -6.47
CA PHE A 27 2.91 -5.31 -5.26
C PHE A 27 2.76 -3.81 -5.42
N ALA A 28 2.38 -3.14 -4.33
CA ALA A 28 2.52 -1.70 -4.23
C ALA A 28 3.32 -1.33 -2.98
N SER A 29 4.07 -0.24 -3.07
CA SER A 29 4.83 0.32 -1.96
C SER A 29 4.47 1.79 -1.78
N LEU A 30 4.23 2.15 -0.52
CA LEU A 30 4.05 3.51 -0.06
C LEU A 30 5.26 3.90 0.81
N GLY A 31 6.08 4.82 0.33
CA GLY A 31 7.29 5.29 0.99
C GLY A 31 7.13 6.66 1.64
N PHE A 32 7.71 6.82 2.83
CA PHE A 32 7.87 8.11 3.51
C PHE A 32 9.26 8.24 4.13
N ASP A 33 9.92 9.37 3.93
CA ASP A 33 11.08 9.71 4.74
C ASP A 33 10.66 9.76 6.22
N LEU A 34 11.53 9.32 7.13
CA LEU A 34 11.22 9.19 8.55
C LEU A 34 10.65 10.50 9.13
N ALA A 35 11.18 11.64 8.69
CA ALA A 35 10.72 12.97 9.09
C ALA A 35 9.24 13.25 8.75
N HIS A 36 8.69 12.61 7.71
CA HIS A 36 7.30 12.78 7.28
C HIS A 36 6.34 11.73 7.86
N THR A 37 6.85 10.69 8.53
CA THR A 37 6.02 9.56 9.00
C THR A 37 4.97 9.98 10.04
N ASN A 38 5.29 10.91 10.94
CA ASN A 38 4.32 11.43 11.92
C ASN A 38 3.18 12.19 11.23
N VAL A 39 3.49 13.00 10.21
CA VAL A 39 2.50 13.72 9.41
C VAL A 39 1.62 12.74 8.65
N ALA A 40 2.22 11.72 8.02
CA ALA A 40 1.47 10.68 7.32
C ALA A 40 0.51 9.92 8.24
N ASN A 41 0.99 9.49 9.42
CA ASN A 41 0.17 8.84 10.44
C ASN A 41 -0.96 9.76 10.94
N GLN A 42 -0.70 11.06 11.12
CA GLN A 42 -1.75 12.00 11.54
C GLN A 42 -2.81 12.16 10.45
N ARG A 43 -2.41 12.39 9.20
CA ARG A 43 -3.33 12.51 8.06
C ARG A 43 -4.22 11.28 7.89
N TRP A 44 -3.64 10.09 8.06
CA TRP A 44 -4.43 8.87 8.01
C TRP A 44 -5.41 8.77 9.19
N ARG A 45 -4.98 9.08 10.42
CA ARG A 45 -5.87 9.11 11.59
C ARG A 45 -7.00 10.13 11.44
N ASP A 46 -6.74 11.30 10.87
CA ASP A 46 -7.77 12.31 10.57
C ASP A 46 -8.80 11.75 9.58
N PHE A 47 -8.34 11.12 8.49
CA PHE A 47 -9.21 10.40 7.56
C PHE A 47 -10.07 9.34 8.26
N ARG A 48 -9.48 8.54 9.18
CA ARG A 48 -10.23 7.53 9.94
C ARG A 48 -11.28 8.16 10.85
N ALA A 49 -10.98 9.30 11.48
CA ALA A 49 -11.93 10.06 12.31
C ALA A 49 -13.08 10.65 11.46
N GLU A 50 -12.79 11.12 10.24
CA GLU A 50 -13.82 11.59 9.30
C GLU A 50 -14.79 10.47 8.90
N LEU A 51 -14.30 9.25 8.67
CA LEU A 51 -15.16 8.11 8.35
C LEU A 51 -16.08 7.70 9.52
N ASP A 52 -15.60 7.86 10.75
CA ASP A 52 -16.36 7.58 11.96
C ASP A 52 -17.44 8.64 12.19
N ALA A 53 -17.10 9.91 11.98
CA ALA A 53 -18.03 11.04 12.11
C ALA A 53 -19.07 11.13 10.98
N ASP A 54 -18.79 10.59 9.80
CA ASP A 54 -19.73 10.59 8.66
C ASP A 54 -20.89 9.63 8.94
N ALA A 55 -22.05 10.19 9.34
CA ALA A 55 -23.25 9.42 9.70
C ALA A 55 -23.77 8.48 8.60
N ARG A 56 -23.39 8.67 7.33
CA ARG A 56 -23.74 7.75 6.22
C ARG A 56 -22.91 6.48 6.25
N LEU A 57 -21.67 6.58 6.73
CA LEU A 57 -20.66 5.54 6.78
C LEU A 57 -20.64 4.86 8.14
N ALA A 58 -20.51 5.66 9.21
CA ALA A 58 -20.38 5.21 10.60
C ALA A 58 -19.36 4.07 10.75
N ILE A 59 -18.21 4.21 10.09
CA ILE A 59 -17.13 3.22 10.11
C ILE A 59 -16.20 3.61 11.27
N PRO A 60 -16.13 2.82 12.36
CA PRO A 60 -15.32 3.16 13.53
C PRO A 60 -13.85 3.42 13.17
N ALA A 61 -13.22 4.40 13.82
CA ALA A 61 -11.83 4.78 13.55
C ALA A 61 -10.80 3.65 13.81
N ASP A 62 -11.15 2.64 14.61
CA ASP A 62 -10.33 1.46 14.91
C ASP A 62 -10.62 0.24 14.02
N SER A 63 -11.65 0.31 13.17
CA SER A 63 -12.02 -0.83 12.31
C SER A 63 -11.03 -1.04 11.15
N SER A 64 -10.58 -2.27 10.91
CA SER A 64 -9.77 -2.55 9.71
C SER A 64 -10.49 -2.16 8.41
N LEU A 65 -9.82 -1.34 7.60
CA LEU A 65 -10.16 -1.08 6.21
C LEU A 65 -9.43 -2.09 5.33
N HIS A 66 -10.18 -2.79 4.48
CA HIS A 66 -9.61 -3.69 3.49
C HIS A 66 -10.37 -3.49 2.18
N SER A 67 -9.66 -3.11 1.14
CA SER A 67 -10.22 -2.59 -0.10
C SER A 67 -11.08 -3.60 -0.84
N VAL A 68 -10.69 -4.88 -0.81
CA VAL A 68 -11.50 -5.98 -1.37
C VAL A 68 -12.86 -6.06 -0.67
N LYS A 69 -12.88 -5.89 0.66
CA LYS A 69 -14.11 -5.91 1.47
C LYS A 69 -14.95 -4.67 1.19
N LEU A 70 -14.37 -3.48 1.17
CA LEU A 70 -15.06 -2.22 0.85
C LEU A 70 -15.66 -2.25 -0.56
N ALA A 71 -14.88 -2.57 -1.58
CA ALA A 71 -15.36 -2.64 -2.97
C ALA A 71 -16.38 -3.77 -3.20
N GLY A 72 -16.31 -4.82 -2.37
CA GLY A 72 -17.29 -5.91 -2.34
C GLY A 72 -18.53 -5.64 -1.50
N VAL A 73 -18.57 -4.53 -0.74
CA VAL A 73 -19.61 -4.23 0.26
C VAL A 73 -19.76 -5.37 1.27
N ARG A 74 -18.63 -5.84 1.81
CA ARG A 74 -18.54 -6.98 2.74
C ARG A 74 -17.90 -6.54 4.05
N GLY A 75 -18.25 -7.24 5.12
CA GLY A 75 -17.58 -7.12 6.43
C GLY A 75 -18.42 -6.37 7.46
N ARG A 76 -18.16 -6.67 8.74
CA ARG A 76 -19.00 -6.28 9.87
C ARG A 76 -19.25 -4.77 9.97
N HIS A 77 -18.22 -3.96 9.73
CA HIS A 77 -18.28 -2.51 9.86
C HIS A 77 -18.89 -1.81 8.64
N VAL A 78 -18.85 -2.47 7.48
CA VAL A 78 -19.55 -1.99 6.28
C VAL A 78 -21.07 -2.06 6.49
N HIS A 79 -21.58 -3.10 7.15
CA HIS A 79 -23.01 -3.29 7.38
C HIS A 79 -23.62 -2.49 8.55
N ARG A 80 -22.84 -1.63 9.24
CA ARG A 80 -23.40 -0.71 10.25
C ARG A 80 -24.06 0.52 9.64
N SER A 81 -23.89 0.74 8.34
CA SER A 81 -24.55 1.81 7.60
C SER A 81 -26.08 1.70 7.70
N ARG A 82 -26.74 2.83 7.96
CA ARG A 82 -28.21 2.94 8.05
C ARG A 82 -28.90 3.05 6.68
N SER A 83 -28.16 2.98 5.57
CA SER A 83 -28.74 3.09 4.23
C SER A 83 -29.54 1.84 3.89
N THR A 84 -30.85 1.99 3.71
CA THR A 84 -31.73 0.92 3.19
C THR A 84 -31.56 0.72 1.68
N ASP A 85 -30.96 1.69 0.98
CA ASP A 85 -30.60 1.55 -0.42
C ASP A 85 -29.21 0.92 -0.60
N ARG A 86 -29.18 -0.22 -1.27
CA ARG A 86 -27.96 -0.99 -1.57
C ARG A 86 -27.06 -0.28 -2.59
N VAL A 87 -27.62 0.48 -3.52
CA VAL A 87 -26.83 1.19 -4.55
C VAL A 87 -26.06 2.32 -3.91
N THR A 88 -26.75 3.18 -3.16
CA THR A 88 -26.13 4.27 -2.37
C THR A 88 -25.09 3.73 -1.39
N HIS A 89 -25.39 2.64 -0.68
CA HIS A 89 -24.43 2.05 0.25
C HIS A 89 -23.15 1.56 -0.44
N ARG A 90 -23.27 0.97 -1.64
CA ARG A 90 -22.11 0.59 -2.45
C ARG A 90 -21.28 1.81 -2.84
N GLN A 91 -21.92 2.87 -3.33
CA GLN A 91 -21.23 4.11 -3.71
C GLN A 91 -20.46 4.72 -2.53
N HIS A 92 -21.07 4.72 -1.34
CA HIS A 92 -20.41 5.13 -0.11
C HIS A 92 -19.16 4.29 0.23
N CYS A 93 -19.23 2.96 0.09
CA CYS A 93 -18.05 2.10 0.32
C CYS A 93 -16.93 2.34 -0.70
N GLN A 94 -17.30 2.62 -1.95
CA GLN A 94 -16.35 2.98 -3.00
C GLN A 94 -15.69 4.33 -2.70
N GLU A 95 -16.49 5.29 -2.22
CA GLU A 95 -16.03 6.62 -1.82
C GLU A 95 -14.97 6.54 -0.71
N VAL A 96 -15.09 5.62 0.26
CA VAL A 96 -14.09 5.39 1.32
C VAL A 96 -12.70 5.12 0.73
N ILE A 97 -12.61 4.22 -0.27
CA ILE A 97 -11.33 3.90 -0.91
C ILE A 97 -10.77 5.14 -1.60
N LEU A 98 -11.60 5.85 -2.38
CA LEU A 98 -11.16 7.04 -3.11
C LEU A 98 -10.70 8.17 -2.15
N ARG A 99 -11.38 8.37 -1.02
CA ARG A 99 -10.95 9.31 0.04
C ARG A 99 -9.60 8.91 0.64
N GLY A 100 -9.39 7.61 0.89
CA GLY A 100 -8.10 7.10 1.35
C GLY A 100 -6.98 7.35 0.34
N LEU A 101 -7.19 7.05 -0.95
CA LEU A 101 -6.22 7.34 -2.00
C LEU A 101 -5.88 8.84 -2.09
N ARG A 102 -6.90 9.71 -2.00
CA ARG A 102 -6.71 11.17 -1.97
C ARG A 102 -5.95 11.63 -0.73
N THR A 103 -6.17 11.00 0.41
CA THR A 103 -5.42 11.27 1.65
C THR A 103 -3.94 10.95 1.46
N ILE A 104 -3.62 9.81 0.84
CA ILE A 104 -2.23 9.44 0.50
C ILE A 104 -1.63 10.49 -0.44
N ALA A 105 -2.33 10.83 -1.53
CA ALA A 105 -1.83 11.78 -2.53
C ALA A 105 -1.60 13.19 -1.97
N ALA A 106 -2.42 13.62 -1.01
CA ALA A 106 -2.28 14.91 -0.34
C ALA A 106 -1.22 14.91 0.78
N THR A 107 -0.65 13.74 1.14
CA THR A 107 0.33 13.64 2.23
C THR A 107 1.72 14.04 1.72
N PRO A 108 2.37 15.07 2.30
CA PRO A 108 3.70 15.48 1.89
C PRO A 108 4.73 14.35 2.00
N GLY A 109 5.57 14.23 0.97
CA GLY A 109 6.63 13.22 0.93
C GLY A 109 6.16 11.80 0.65
N ALA A 110 4.89 11.57 0.32
CA ALA A 110 4.40 10.27 -0.13
C ALA A 110 5.08 9.85 -1.42
N ARG A 111 5.68 8.65 -1.43
CA ARG A 111 6.28 8.03 -2.62
C ARG A 111 5.49 6.78 -2.96
N VAL A 112 4.90 6.77 -4.14
CA VAL A 112 4.03 5.68 -4.58
C VAL A 112 4.69 4.92 -5.71
N ARG A 113 4.76 3.59 -5.57
CA ARG A 113 5.22 2.69 -6.61
C ARG A 113 4.35 1.45 -6.66
N ALA A 114 4.07 0.95 -7.85
CA ALA A 114 3.31 -0.27 -8.07
C ALA A 114 3.93 -1.09 -9.20
N VAL A 115 4.05 -2.40 -9.02
CA VAL A 115 4.65 -3.32 -9.98
C VAL A 115 3.79 -4.57 -10.10
N TYR A 116 3.77 -5.16 -11.28
CA TYR A 116 3.00 -6.37 -11.53
C TYR A 116 3.72 -7.33 -12.46
N ARG A 117 3.26 -8.58 -12.44
CA ARG A 117 3.67 -9.62 -13.37
C ARG A 117 2.49 -10.51 -13.68
N GLU A 118 2.24 -10.78 -14.95
CA GLU A 118 1.34 -11.85 -15.37
C GLU A 118 1.99 -13.20 -15.05
N THR A 119 1.21 -14.15 -14.51
CA THR A 119 1.77 -15.40 -13.97
C THR A 119 0.83 -16.57 -14.17
N ASP A 120 1.44 -17.74 -14.39
CA ASP A 120 0.84 -19.08 -14.25
C ASP A 120 1.42 -19.86 -13.04
N ASP A 121 2.48 -19.34 -12.42
CA ASP A 121 3.18 -19.90 -11.26
C ASP A 121 3.41 -18.82 -10.18
N TYR A 122 2.37 -18.60 -9.38
CA TYR A 122 2.38 -17.59 -8.31
C TYR A 122 3.47 -17.85 -7.27
N GLY A 123 3.78 -19.12 -6.99
CA GLY A 123 4.78 -19.50 -5.98
C GLY A 123 6.19 -19.07 -6.38
N ARG A 124 6.52 -19.16 -7.68
CA ARG A 124 7.77 -18.66 -8.26
C ARG A 124 7.73 -17.14 -8.44
N ASP A 125 6.68 -16.63 -9.03
CA ASP A 125 6.66 -15.26 -9.57
C ASP A 125 6.44 -14.20 -8.49
N ARG A 126 5.75 -14.54 -7.38
CA ARG A 126 5.57 -13.62 -6.26
C ARG A 126 6.87 -13.19 -5.58
N PRO A 127 7.71 -14.11 -5.07
CA PRO A 127 9.00 -13.71 -4.48
C PRO A 127 9.93 -13.06 -5.51
N ALA A 128 9.87 -13.46 -6.79
CA ALA A 128 10.67 -12.86 -7.84
C ALA A 128 10.26 -11.40 -8.15
N LEU A 129 8.95 -11.11 -8.21
CA LEU A 129 8.46 -9.73 -8.38
C LEU A 129 8.79 -8.86 -7.16
N TYR A 130 8.67 -9.42 -5.96
CA TYR A 130 9.09 -8.73 -4.74
C TYR A 130 10.59 -8.38 -4.75
N ALA A 131 11.45 -9.32 -5.16
CA ALA A 131 12.88 -9.04 -5.33
C ALA A 131 13.14 -7.92 -6.36
N ALA A 132 12.42 -7.92 -7.48
CA ALA A 132 12.52 -6.86 -8.50
C ALA A 132 12.10 -5.49 -7.94
N LEU A 133 11.01 -5.42 -7.17
CA LEU A 133 10.60 -4.21 -6.45
C LEU A 133 11.72 -3.73 -5.51
N LEU A 134 12.26 -4.62 -4.69
CA LEU A 134 13.33 -4.28 -3.75
C LEU A 134 14.57 -3.75 -4.46
N HIS A 135 14.96 -4.32 -5.60
CA HIS A 135 16.06 -3.81 -6.40
C HIS A 135 15.82 -2.38 -6.87
N GLN A 136 14.61 -2.05 -7.34
CA GLN A 136 14.28 -0.67 -7.73
C GLN A 136 14.33 0.30 -6.54
N LEU A 137 13.77 -0.09 -5.40
CA LEU A 137 13.83 0.71 -4.18
C LEU A 137 15.28 0.92 -3.72
N ASN A 138 16.12 -0.12 -3.78
CA ASN A 138 17.52 -0.04 -3.40
C ASN A 138 18.32 0.92 -4.31
N ILE A 139 18.05 0.89 -5.62
CA ILE A 139 18.68 1.83 -6.58
C ILE A 139 18.29 3.28 -6.24
N GLU A 140 17.00 3.55 -5.98
CA GLU A 140 16.50 4.88 -5.61
C GLU A 140 17.13 5.38 -4.29
N LEU A 141 17.20 4.50 -3.29
CA LEU A 141 17.81 4.78 -1.99
C LEU A 141 19.31 5.06 -2.12
N ARG A 142 20.03 4.24 -2.89
CA ARG A 142 21.46 4.44 -3.16
C ARG A 142 21.72 5.77 -3.87
N ALA A 143 20.94 6.07 -4.91
CA ALA A 143 21.06 7.32 -5.66
C ALA A 143 20.84 8.57 -4.79
N SER A 144 20.05 8.44 -3.72
CA SER A 144 19.74 9.53 -2.78
C SER A 144 20.55 9.46 -1.48
N GLY A 145 21.48 8.52 -1.32
CA GLY A 145 22.23 8.32 -0.07
C GLY A 145 21.35 7.97 1.15
N THR A 146 20.11 7.55 0.93
CA THR A 146 19.11 7.25 1.97
C THR A 146 19.09 5.76 2.27
N HIS A 147 18.81 5.38 3.51
CA HIS A 147 18.58 3.98 3.87
C HIS A 147 17.08 3.68 3.95
N GLY A 148 16.68 2.43 3.74
CA GLY A 148 15.28 2.02 3.70
C GLY A 148 14.97 0.85 4.62
N VAL A 149 13.83 0.91 5.31
CA VAL A 149 13.22 -0.24 6.00
C VAL A 149 11.93 -0.62 5.26
N VAL A 150 11.73 -1.91 5.04
CA VAL A 150 10.55 -2.44 4.35
C VAL A 150 9.64 -3.14 5.35
N ILE A 151 8.41 -2.64 5.46
CA ILE A 151 7.34 -3.17 6.28
C ILE A 151 6.33 -3.78 5.31
N VAL A 152 6.04 -5.07 5.46
CA VAL A 152 5.23 -5.83 4.50
C VAL A 152 3.96 -6.32 5.21
N ASP A 153 2.81 -6.26 4.55
CA ASP A 153 1.62 -6.93 5.07
C ASP A 153 1.88 -8.44 5.22
N GLY A 154 1.48 -8.98 6.37
CA GLY A 154 1.66 -10.39 6.70
C GLY A 154 1.84 -10.65 8.18
N ASP A 155 1.74 -11.91 8.57
CA ASP A 155 1.84 -12.37 9.96
C ASP A 155 3.25 -12.84 10.35
N GLY A 156 4.22 -12.73 9.44
CA GLY A 156 5.60 -13.13 9.65
C GLY A 156 5.93 -14.58 9.30
N THR A 157 4.94 -15.39 8.92
CA THR A 157 5.14 -16.78 8.48
C THR A 157 5.66 -16.90 7.05
N GLU A 158 5.67 -15.80 6.29
CA GLU A 158 6.06 -15.74 4.89
C GLU A 158 7.58 -15.90 4.69
N GLY A 159 8.00 -17.14 4.41
CA GLY A 159 9.40 -17.48 4.19
C GLY A 159 9.94 -17.11 2.82
N ALA A 160 9.10 -17.09 1.76
CA ALA A 160 9.57 -16.84 0.40
C ALA A 160 9.97 -15.37 0.21
N LEU A 161 9.16 -14.43 0.69
CA LEU A 161 9.49 -13.00 0.64
C LEU A 161 10.71 -12.67 1.51
N ARG A 162 10.84 -13.31 2.68
CA ARG A 162 12.04 -13.14 3.53
C ARG A 162 13.31 -13.60 2.81
N ARG A 163 13.29 -14.75 2.15
CA ARG A 163 14.43 -15.24 1.35
C ARG A 163 14.75 -14.28 0.21
N ALA A 164 13.74 -13.81 -0.53
CA ALA A 164 13.90 -12.82 -1.58
C ALA A 164 14.51 -11.51 -1.06
N HIS A 165 14.08 -11.03 0.11
CA HIS A 165 14.64 -9.84 0.75
C HIS A 165 16.12 -9.99 1.12
N ARG A 166 16.49 -11.14 1.69
CA ARG A 166 17.87 -11.43 2.09
C ARG A 166 18.80 -11.64 0.89
N ALA A 167 18.27 -12.03 -0.26
CA ALA A 167 19.03 -12.21 -1.49
C ALA A 167 19.46 -10.90 -2.19
N LEU A 168 19.02 -9.73 -1.69
CA LEU A 168 19.57 -8.46 -2.13
C LEU A 168 21.10 -8.43 -1.90
N PRO A 169 21.91 -8.07 -2.92
CA PRO A 169 23.36 -8.01 -2.77
C PRO A 169 23.78 -7.05 -1.66
N ASP A 170 24.77 -7.45 -0.85
CA ASP A 170 25.29 -6.61 0.25
C ASP A 170 26.03 -5.37 -0.28
N GLU A 171 26.73 -5.50 -1.41
CA GLU A 171 27.44 -4.38 -2.03
C GLU A 171 26.47 -3.33 -2.57
N GLY A 172 26.51 -2.12 -1.98
CA GLY A 172 25.60 -1.04 -2.35
C GLY A 172 24.16 -1.24 -1.87
N ARG A 173 23.97 -2.08 -0.83
CA ARG A 173 22.69 -2.26 -0.16
C ARG A 173 22.36 -1.05 0.73
N HIS A 174 21.23 -0.43 0.45
CA HIS A 174 20.64 0.65 1.24
C HIS A 174 19.34 0.22 1.94
N ILE A 175 18.77 -0.92 1.57
CA ILE A 175 17.66 -1.53 2.33
C ILE A 175 18.23 -2.33 3.49
N ILE A 176 17.92 -1.91 4.71
CA ILE A 176 18.54 -2.45 5.92
C ILE A 176 17.71 -3.58 6.56
N GLY A 177 18.40 -4.59 7.05
CA GLY A 177 17.82 -5.68 7.85
C GLY A 177 16.91 -6.63 7.07
N ASP A 178 16.00 -7.25 7.82
CA ASP A 178 14.95 -8.14 7.34
C ASP A 178 13.63 -7.36 7.11
N PRO A 179 12.71 -7.88 6.28
CA PRO A 179 11.40 -7.28 6.15
C PRO A 179 10.62 -7.43 7.46
N LEU A 180 9.95 -6.35 7.87
CA LEU A 180 9.07 -6.33 9.04
C LEU A 180 7.66 -6.71 8.61
N PHE A 181 7.27 -7.96 8.83
CA PHE A 181 5.89 -8.38 8.58
C PHE A 181 4.97 -7.91 9.69
N ARG A 182 3.91 -7.20 9.31
CA ARG A 182 2.86 -6.74 10.23
C ARG A 182 1.51 -6.90 9.54
N PRO A 183 0.48 -7.42 10.21
CA PRO A 183 -0.85 -7.47 9.60
C PRO A 183 -1.41 -6.05 9.45
N ALA A 184 -1.96 -5.72 8.28
CA ALA A 184 -2.45 -4.38 7.95
C ALA A 184 -3.50 -3.87 8.95
N ARG A 185 -4.32 -4.76 9.52
CA ARG A 185 -5.30 -4.41 10.57
C ARG A 185 -4.66 -3.74 11.80
N ASP A 186 -3.38 -3.94 12.05
CA ASP A 186 -2.67 -3.43 13.22
C ASP A 186 -1.78 -2.20 12.86
N LEU A 187 -1.75 -1.76 11.60
CA LEU A 187 -0.89 -0.67 11.14
C LEU A 187 -1.57 0.18 10.05
N ASP A 188 -1.91 1.41 10.42
CA ASP A 188 -2.63 2.38 9.59
C ASP A 188 -2.04 2.56 8.18
N LEU A 189 -0.73 2.78 8.08
CA LEU A 189 -0.07 3.00 6.78
C LEU A 189 0.05 1.73 5.93
N LEU A 190 -0.09 0.53 6.50
CA LEU A 190 -0.26 -0.68 5.70
C LEU A 190 -1.68 -0.78 5.13
N GLN A 191 -2.72 -0.33 5.85
CA GLN A 191 -4.07 -0.23 5.26
C GLN A 191 -4.12 0.80 4.12
N ALA A 192 -3.34 1.87 4.23
CA ALA A 192 -3.13 2.80 3.12
C ALA A 192 -2.45 2.11 1.92
N ALA A 193 -1.46 1.25 2.17
CA ALA A 193 -0.81 0.44 1.15
C ALA A 193 -1.78 -0.59 0.50
N ASP A 194 -2.70 -1.20 1.25
CA ASP A 194 -3.78 -2.06 0.70
C ASP A 194 -4.65 -1.30 -0.31
N MET A 195 -5.07 -0.08 0.02
CA MET A 195 -5.85 0.75 -0.91
C MET A 195 -5.07 1.06 -2.19
N LEU A 196 -3.79 1.37 -2.02
CA LEU A 196 -2.88 1.62 -3.12
C LEU A 196 -2.76 0.38 -4.01
N ALA A 197 -2.38 -0.77 -3.45
CA ALA A 197 -2.21 -2.03 -4.15
C ALA A 197 -3.48 -2.45 -4.90
N TYR A 198 -4.63 -2.34 -4.24
CA TYR A 198 -5.91 -2.71 -4.83
C TYR A 198 -6.30 -1.78 -5.98
N SER A 199 -6.17 -0.46 -5.83
CA SER A 199 -6.49 0.50 -6.90
C SER A 199 -5.57 0.34 -8.12
N ALA A 200 -4.28 0.12 -7.87
CA ALA A 200 -3.27 -0.11 -8.88
C ALA A 200 -3.56 -1.41 -9.65
N TYR A 201 -3.86 -2.50 -8.95
CA TYR A 201 -4.26 -3.77 -9.55
C TYR A 201 -5.51 -3.62 -10.44
N GLN A 202 -6.55 -2.90 -9.99
CA GLN A 202 -7.78 -2.73 -10.77
C GLN A 202 -7.57 -1.93 -12.07
N SER A 203 -6.58 -1.04 -12.14
CA SER A 203 -6.22 -0.36 -13.39
C SER A 203 -5.62 -1.29 -14.45
N ILE A 204 -5.06 -2.43 -14.03
CA ILE A 204 -4.46 -3.44 -14.90
C ILE A 204 -5.44 -4.57 -15.21
N ALA A 205 -6.00 -5.21 -14.17
CA ALA A 205 -6.86 -6.38 -14.34
C ALA A 205 -8.18 -6.08 -15.05
N LYS A 206 -8.65 -4.83 -14.95
CA LYS A 206 -9.84 -4.31 -15.61
C LYS A 206 -11.06 -5.25 -15.55
N HIS A 207 -11.34 -5.82 -14.38
CA HIS A 207 -12.54 -6.62 -14.21
C HIS A 207 -13.80 -5.75 -14.40
N PRO A 208 -14.82 -6.17 -15.19
CA PRO A 208 -16.01 -5.35 -15.47
C PRO A 208 -16.76 -4.87 -14.21
N SER A 209 -16.85 -5.71 -13.18
CA SER A 209 -17.48 -5.34 -11.90
C SER A 209 -16.71 -4.26 -11.10
N ARG A 210 -15.55 -3.84 -11.61
CA ARG A 210 -14.62 -2.87 -11.02
C ARG A 210 -14.30 -1.71 -11.97
N GLU A 211 -15.08 -1.53 -13.04
CA GLU A 211 -14.89 -0.47 -14.03
C GLU A 211 -14.75 0.92 -13.41
N PHE A 212 -15.55 1.20 -12.38
CA PHE A 212 -15.50 2.45 -11.63
C PHE A 212 -14.12 2.78 -11.03
N MET A 213 -13.22 1.80 -10.83
CA MET A 213 -11.88 1.99 -10.24
C MET A 213 -10.76 2.08 -11.26
N TRP A 214 -10.97 1.73 -12.52
CA TRP A 214 -9.86 1.51 -13.47
C TRP A 214 -8.95 2.73 -13.66
N HIS A 215 -9.49 3.94 -13.45
CA HIS A 215 -8.76 5.20 -13.60
C HIS A 215 -8.22 5.76 -12.28
N TRP A 216 -8.63 5.23 -11.12
CA TRP A 216 -8.36 5.86 -9.83
C TRP A 216 -6.88 5.99 -9.52
N PHE A 217 -6.08 4.95 -9.77
CA PHE A 217 -4.65 5.00 -9.50
C PHE A 217 -3.96 6.10 -10.31
N GLY A 218 -4.11 6.07 -11.64
CA GLY A 218 -3.47 7.04 -12.53
C GLY A 218 -3.98 8.47 -12.32
N ALA A 219 -5.27 8.66 -12.05
CA ALA A 219 -5.85 9.96 -11.79
C ALA A 219 -5.43 10.55 -10.43
N THR A 220 -5.23 9.70 -9.42
CA THR A 220 -4.89 10.14 -8.06
C THR A 220 -3.38 10.32 -7.86
N PHE A 221 -2.57 9.53 -8.56
CA PHE A 221 -1.11 9.56 -8.45
C PHE A 221 -0.43 9.74 -9.81
N PRO A 222 -0.59 10.90 -10.48
CA PRO A 222 0.02 11.15 -11.80
C PRO A 222 1.55 11.10 -11.80
N GLY A 223 2.20 11.26 -10.64
CA GLY A 223 3.65 11.15 -10.46
C GLY A 223 4.12 9.81 -9.88
N ALA A 224 3.24 8.81 -9.73
CA ALA A 224 3.63 7.50 -9.21
C ALA A 224 4.51 6.72 -10.21
N HIS A 225 5.37 5.86 -9.67
CA HIS A 225 6.08 4.88 -10.48
C HIS A 225 5.22 3.62 -10.68
N GLY A 226 4.48 3.55 -11.78
CA GLY A 226 3.72 2.38 -12.19
C GLY A 226 2.22 2.60 -12.32
N PRO A 227 1.40 1.53 -12.41
CA PRO A 227 1.81 0.13 -12.36
C PRO A 227 2.70 -0.23 -13.55
N SER A 228 3.86 -0.83 -13.29
CA SER A 228 4.79 -1.25 -14.34
C SER A 228 4.97 -2.77 -14.34
N ALA A 229 5.04 -3.37 -15.52
CA ALA A 229 5.36 -4.78 -15.66
C ALA A 229 6.85 -5.02 -15.37
N LEU A 230 7.18 -6.03 -14.55
CA LEU A 230 8.55 -6.46 -14.20
C LEU A 230 8.69 -7.98 -14.20
#